data_AF-A0AAE0CLS0-F1
#
_entry.id   AF-A0AAE0CLS0-F1
#
_cell.length_a   1.000
_cell.length_b   1.000
_cell.length_c   1.000
_cell.angle_alpha   90.00
_cell.angle_beta   90.00
_cell.angle_gamma   90.00
#
_symmetry.space_group_name_H-M   'P 1'
#
loop_
_entity.id
_entity.type
_entity.pdbx_description
1 polymer ?
#
loop_
_entity_poly.entity_id
_entity_poly.type
_entity_poly.pdbx_seq_one_letter_code
_entity_poly.pdbx_strand_id
1 'polypeptide(L)'
;MEEEDGHYINYFGESDNEKKRIGPHLLNDWENAKSWCTIFNQLTSLSTERDPLVSTMAMSMKLKFDKYWKGLDKTNNLLIIAVVLDPMYKLAYVKWRFDAFFGVQQSQLMISSLREVLVELYDCYIKLYGCVGVMSNDGVSTFESGVN
;
A
#
# COMPACT_ATOMS: atom_id res chain seq x y z
N MET A 1 -3.57 19.46 27.90
CA MET A 1 -2.93 19.89 26.63
C MET A 1 -2.02 18.76 26.26
N GLU A 2 -2.36 18.01 25.23
CA GLU A 2 -1.55 16.88 24.75
C GLU A 2 -0.26 17.44 24.15
N GLU A 3 0.89 16.96 24.61
CA GLU A 3 2.18 17.23 23.97
C GLU A 3 2.14 16.62 22.57
N GLU A 4 1.97 17.46 21.55
CA GLU A 4 2.06 17.02 20.17
C GLU A 4 3.48 16.46 19.91
N ASP A 5 3.54 15.23 19.40
CA ASP A 5 4.76 14.46 19.16
C ASP A 5 5.79 15.28 18.36
N GLY A 6 6.95 15.52 18.96
CA GLY A 6 8.04 16.26 18.33
C GLY A 6 8.48 15.65 16.99
N HIS A 7 8.25 14.35 16.78
CA HIS A 7 8.50 13.73 15.48
C HIS A 7 7.48 14.16 14.42
N TYR A 8 6.19 14.27 14.76
CA TYR A 8 5.12 14.76 13.88
C TYR A 8 5.36 16.23 13.50
N ILE A 9 5.66 17.08 14.49
CA ILE A 9 5.96 18.51 14.25
C ILE A 9 7.19 18.64 13.35
N ASN A 10 8.23 17.85 13.58
CA ASN A 10 9.42 17.86 12.74
C ASN A 10 9.17 17.32 11.33
N TYR A 11 8.18 16.46 11.12
CA TYR A 11 7.85 15.89 9.81
C TYR A 11 6.96 16.81 8.97
N PHE A 12 5.96 17.45 9.59
CA PHE A 12 4.96 18.31 8.92
C PHE A 12 5.21 19.82 9.04
N GLY A 13 6.17 20.26 9.86
CA GLY A 13 6.52 21.68 9.99
C GLY A 13 7.18 22.23 8.73
N GLU A 14 6.67 23.35 8.22
CA GLU A 14 7.22 24.06 7.07
C GLU A 14 8.51 24.81 7.49
N SER A 15 9.63 24.59 6.78
CA SER A 15 10.87 25.37 6.96
C SER A 15 11.11 26.27 5.75
N ASP A 16 11.27 27.57 6.01
CA ASP A 16 11.31 28.64 5.00
C ASP A 16 12.54 28.66 4.08
N ASN A 17 13.47 27.71 4.16
CA ASN A 17 14.60 27.69 3.23
C ASN A 17 15.14 26.29 2.87
N GLU A 18 15.30 26.14 1.56
CA GLU A 18 15.96 25.08 0.78
C GLU A 18 15.34 23.67 0.75
N LYS A 19 14.86 23.33 -0.46
CA LYS A 19 14.18 22.09 -0.89
C LYS A 19 12.91 21.78 -0.11
N LYS A 20 11.79 22.28 -0.64
CA LYS A 20 10.44 21.89 -0.23
C LYS A 20 10.40 20.38 -0.03
N ARG A 21 10.17 19.97 1.21
CA ARG A 21 9.88 18.58 1.53
C ARG A 21 8.68 18.18 0.67
N ILE A 22 8.76 17.02 0.02
CA ILE A 22 7.67 16.51 -0.80
C ILE A 22 6.51 16.31 0.18
N GLY A 23 5.56 17.25 0.14
CA GLY A 23 4.30 17.12 0.86
C GLY A 23 3.53 15.90 0.36
N PRO A 24 2.30 15.67 0.84
CA PRO A 24 1.44 14.63 0.29
C PRO A 24 1.49 14.68 -1.24
N HIS A 25 1.71 13.53 -1.87
CA HIS A 25 1.85 13.40 -3.33
C HIS A 25 0.86 14.31 -4.04
N LEU A 26 1.38 15.24 -4.87
CA LEU A 26 0.54 16.21 -5.56
C LEU A 26 -0.41 15.48 -6.51
N LEU A 27 -1.46 16.18 -6.94
CA LEU A 27 -2.39 15.69 -7.97
C LEU A 27 -1.64 15.16 -9.24
N ASN A 28 -0.40 15.55 -9.46
CA ASN A 28 0.39 15.10 -10.60
C ASN A 28 1.11 13.74 -10.38
N ASP A 29 1.39 13.34 -9.14
CA ASP A 29 2.07 12.07 -8.83
C ASP A 29 1.16 10.86 -9.05
N TRP A 30 -0.16 11.04 -8.94
CA TRP A 30 -1.15 9.99 -9.21
C TRP A 30 -1.33 9.68 -10.70
N GLU A 31 -0.84 10.53 -11.60
CA GLU A 31 -0.90 10.31 -13.04
C GLU A 31 -0.25 8.96 -13.40
N ASN A 32 0.77 8.53 -12.64
CA ASN A 32 1.44 7.25 -12.83
C ASN A 32 0.54 6.05 -12.47
N ALA A 33 -0.18 6.10 -11.34
CA ALA A 33 -1.14 5.07 -10.97
C ALA A 33 -2.35 5.04 -11.92
N LYS A 34 -2.76 6.21 -12.43
CA LYS A 34 -3.73 6.29 -13.52
C LYS A 34 -3.20 5.71 -14.82
N SER A 35 -1.91 5.88 -15.12
CA SER A 35 -1.32 5.37 -16.37
C SER A 35 -1.52 3.86 -16.49
N TRP A 36 -1.34 3.11 -15.40
CA TRP A 36 -1.62 1.67 -15.38
C TRP A 36 -3.08 1.35 -15.71
N CYS A 37 -4.03 2.05 -15.07
CA CYS A 37 -5.46 1.89 -15.33
C CYS A 37 -5.83 2.29 -16.77
N THR A 38 -5.26 3.37 -17.29
CA THR A 38 -5.48 3.89 -18.64
C THR A 38 -4.99 2.90 -19.68
N ILE A 39 -3.77 2.38 -19.52
CA ILE A 39 -3.19 1.38 -20.42
C ILE A 39 -4.07 0.12 -20.42
N PHE A 40 -4.47 -0.38 -19.24
CA PHE A 40 -5.31 -1.57 -19.16
C PHE A 40 -6.67 -1.38 -19.87
N ASN A 41 -7.32 -0.24 -19.66
CA ASN A 41 -8.61 0.08 -20.27
C ASN A 41 -8.48 0.21 -21.80
N GLN A 42 -7.45 0.88 -22.28
CA GLN A 42 -7.16 1.01 -23.72
C GLN A 42 -6.90 -0.34 -24.35
N LEU A 43 -6.02 -1.16 -23.76
CA LEU A 43 -5.72 -2.50 -24.27
C LEU A 43 -6.95 -3.40 -24.29
N THR A 44 -7.81 -3.29 -23.27
CA THR A 44 -9.05 -4.07 -23.21
C THR A 44 -10.05 -3.62 -24.28
N SER A 45 -10.25 -2.31 -24.45
CA SER A 45 -11.12 -1.76 -25.50
C SER A 45 -10.63 -2.16 -26.90
N LEU A 46 -9.35 -1.92 -27.19
CA LEU A 46 -8.73 -2.20 -28.48
C LEU A 46 -8.67 -3.71 -28.77
N SER A 47 -8.58 -4.57 -27.75
CA SER A 47 -8.61 -6.02 -27.95
C SER A 47 -9.95 -6.52 -28.50
N THR A 48 -11.03 -5.77 -28.26
CA THR A 48 -12.38 -6.07 -28.76
C THR A 48 -12.78 -5.23 -29.98
N GLU A 49 -11.83 -4.49 -30.56
CA GLU A 49 -12.05 -3.65 -31.74
C GLU A 49 -12.46 -4.48 -32.97
N ARG A 50 -13.20 -3.86 -33.90
CA ARG A 50 -13.63 -4.53 -35.15
C ARG A 50 -12.50 -4.78 -36.13
N ASP A 51 -11.47 -3.93 -36.13
CA ASP A 51 -10.31 -4.09 -37.01
C ASP A 51 -9.46 -5.26 -36.51
N PRO A 52 -9.32 -6.35 -37.29
CA PRO A 52 -8.55 -7.54 -36.89
C PRO A 52 -7.08 -7.22 -36.63
N LEU A 53 -6.50 -6.25 -37.33
CA LEU A 53 -5.09 -5.90 -37.21
C LEU A 53 -4.84 -5.19 -35.88
N VAL A 54 -5.69 -4.22 -35.54
CA VAL A 54 -5.66 -3.50 -34.25
C VAL A 54 -5.96 -4.44 -33.08
N SER A 55 -7.00 -5.27 -33.19
CA SER A 55 -7.37 -6.24 -32.15
C SER A 55 -6.24 -7.24 -31.89
N THR A 56 -5.59 -7.77 -32.93
CA THR A 56 -4.47 -8.72 -32.78
C THR A 56 -3.27 -8.08 -32.09
N MET A 57 -2.92 -6.84 -32.46
CA MET A 57 -1.83 -6.10 -31.82
C MET A 57 -2.14 -5.78 -30.36
N ALA A 58 -3.34 -5.28 -30.08
CA ALA A 58 -3.79 -4.95 -28.73
C ALA A 58 -3.86 -6.20 -27.84
N MET A 59 -4.33 -7.33 -28.36
CA MET A 59 -4.35 -8.61 -27.64
C MET A 59 -2.93 -9.07 -27.28
N SER A 60 -1.98 -8.96 -28.21
CA SER A 60 -0.57 -9.28 -27.96
C SER A 60 0.06 -8.39 -26.88
N MET A 61 -0.26 -7.09 -26.90
CA MET A 61 0.17 -6.15 -25.86
C MET A 61 -0.49 -6.45 -24.51
N LYS A 62 -1.79 -6.78 -24.50
CA LYS A 62 -2.54 -7.17 -23.31
C LYS A 62 -1.99 -8.45 -22.68
N LEU A 63 -1.60 -9.44 -23.47
CA LEU A 63 -0.96 -10.65 -22.95
C LEU A 63 0.35 -10.36 -22.22
N LYS A 64 1.17 -9.45 -22.77
CA LYS A 64 2.40 -9.00 -22.10
C LYS A 64 2.09 -8.22 -20.83
N PHE A 65 1.07 -7.37 -20.85
CA PHE A 65 0.62 -6.64 -19.67
C PHE A 65 0.15 -7.61 -18.57
N ASP A 66 -0.76 -8.52 -18.91
CA ASP A 66 -1.30 -9.53 -18.01
C ASP A 66 -0.18 -10.41 -17.41
N LYS A 67 0.85 -10.75 -18.19
CA LYS A 67 1.99 -11.55 -17.70
C LYS A 67 2.67 -10.95 -16.46
N TYR A 68 2.78 -9.62 -16.38
CA TYR A 68 3.45 -8.93 -15.27
C TYR A 68 2.48 -8.35 -14.24
N TRP A 69 1.24 -8.12 -14.64
CA TRP A 69 0.30 -7.30 -13.86
C TRP A 69 -1.04 -7.99 -13.52
N LYS A 70 -1.27 -9.23 -13.96
CA LYS A 70 -2.50 -9.98 -13.67
C LYS A 70 -2.25 -11.07 -12.63
N GLY A 71 -2.82 -10.84 -11.44
CA GLY A 71 -2.78 -11.77 -10.31
C GLY A 71 -1.63 -11.49 -9.32
N LEU A 72 -1.91 -11.64 -8.02
CA LEU A 72 -0.93 -11.43 -6.94
C LEU A 72 0.26 -12.40 -6.96
N ASP A 73 0.09 -13.54 -7.60
CA ASP A 73 1.12 -14.55 -7.82
C ASP A 73 2.17 -14.09 -8.85
N LYS A 74 1.84 -13.13 -9.72
CA LYS A 74 2.68 -12.67 -10.83
C LYS A 74 3.04 -11.19 -10.75
N THR A 75 2.24 -10.39 -10.03
CA THR A 75 2.49 -8.96 -9.82
C THR A 75 3.58 -8.73 -8.78
N ASN A 76 4.29 -7.61 -8.91
CA ASN A 76 5.18 -7.16 -7.85
C ASN A 76 4.37 -6.66 -6.64
N ASN A 77 4.22 -7.53 -5.63
CA ASN A 77 3.46 -7.23 -4.41
C ASN A 77 3.99 -6.00 -3.67
N LEU A 78 5.28 -5.67 -3.80
CA LEU A 78 5.85 -4.45 -3.20
C LEU A 78 5.22 -3.18 -3.76
N LEU A 79 4.89 -3.14 -5.05
CA LEU A 79 4.24 -1.98 -5.66
C LEU A 79 2.82 -1.81 -5.13
N ILE A 80 2.09 -2.92 -4.94
CA ILE A 80 0.72 -2.87 -4.43
C ILE A 80 0.72 -2.49 -2.94
N ILE A 81 1.66 -3.03 -2.17
CA ILE A 81 1.88 -2.66 -0.76
C ILE A 81 2.25 -1.18 -0.65
N ALA A 82 3.14 -0.66 -1.49
CA ALA A 82 3.49 0.76 -1.51
C ALA A 82 2.26 1.64 -1.76
N VAL A 83 1.37 1.23 -2.68
CA VAL A 83 0.11 1.94 -2.92
C VAL A 83 -0.83 1.87 -1.71
N VAL A 84 -0.88 0.77 -0.96
CA VAL A 84 -1.78 0.63 0.21
C VAL A 84 -1.22 1.32 1.47
N LEU A 85 0.10 1.38 1.60
CA LEU A 85 0.77 2.10 2.69
C LEU A 85 0.80 3.61 2.45
N ASP A 86 0.48 4.06 1.24
CA ASP A 86 0.25 5.47 0.97
C ASP A 86 -0.94 5.98 1.82
N PRO A 87 -0.75 7.01 2.66
CA PRO A 87 -1.79 7.52 3.57
C PRO A 87 -3.09 7.93 2.86
N MET A 88 -3.02 8.26 1.56
CA MET A 88 -4.18 8.66 0.76
C MET A 88 -5.00 7.47 0.27
N TYR A 89 -4.41 6.28 0.17
CA TYR A 89 -5.04 5.12 -0.42
C TYR A 89 -5.26 4.02 0.61
N LYS A 90 -6.49 3.97 1.12
CA LYS A 90 -6.92 2.84 1.94
C LYS A 90 -7.02 1.57 1.08
N LEU A 91 -6.85 0.42 1.72
CA LEU A 91 -7.11 -0.91 1.16
C LEU A 91 -8.45 -0.99 0.38
N ALA A 92 -9.45 -0.22 0.82
CA ALA A 92 -10.74 -0.09 0.14
C ALA A 92 -10.65 0.46 -1.30
N TYR A 93 -9.75 1.40 -1.58
CA TYR A 93 -9.54 1.94 -2.92
C TYR A 93 -8.94 0.88 -3.86
N VAL A 94 -7.92 0.16 -3.37
CA VAL A 94 -7.29 -0.93 -4.13
C VAL A 94 -8.30 -2.04 -4.41
N LYS A 95 -9.14 -2.38 -3.42
CA LYS A 95 -10.27 -3.31 -3.61
C LYS A 95 -11.21 -2.84 -4.72
N TRP A 96 -11.66 -1.59 -4.67
CA TRP A 96 -12.57 -1.05 -5.67
C TRP A 96 -11.97 -1.11 -7.08
N ARG A 97 -10.67 -0.82 -7.22
CA ARG A 97 -9.94 -0.98 -8.48
C ARG A 97 -9.85 -2.45 -8.92
N PHE A 98 -9.48 -3.35 -8.02
CA PHE A 98 -9.37 -4.78 -8.35
C PHE A 98 -10.71 -5.40 -8.72
N ASP A 99 -11.81 -4.97 -8.09
CA ASP A 99 -13.17 -5.38 -8.44
C ASP A 99 -13.48 -5.03 -9.91
N ALA A 100 -13.04 -3.85 -10.37
CA ALA A 100 -13.21 -3.41 -11.76
C ALA A 100 -12.32 -4.17 -12.76
N PHE A 101 -11.10 -4.55 -12.38
CA PHE A 101 -10.14 -5.18 -13.29
C PHE A 101 -10.27 -6.70 -13.39
N PHE A 102 -10.47 -7.36 -12.26
CA PHE A 102 -10.42 -8.81 -12.15
C PHE A 102 -11.77 -9.44 -11.81
N GLY A 103 -12.78 -8.60 -11.55
CA GLY A 103 -14.07 -9.04 -11.05
C GLY A 103 -14.04 -9.25 -9.53
N VAL A 104 -15.23 -9.18 -8.92
CA VAL A 104 -15.39 -9.15 -7.46
C VAL A 104 -14.80 -10.40 -6.78
N GLN A 105 -15.00 -11.60 -7.34
CA GLN A 105 -14.50 -12.83 -6.72
C GLN A 105 -12.97 -12.87 -6.64
N GLN A 106 -12.29 -12.62 -7.76
CA GLN A 106 -10.83 -12.65 -7.81
C GLN A 106 -10.22 -11.53 -6.97
N SER A 107 -10.84 -10.34 -7.01
CA SER A 107 -10.46 -9.19 -6.20
C SER A 107 -10.48 -9.50 -4.70
N GLN A 108 -11.53 -10.16 -4.20
CA GLN A 108 -11.65 -10.51 -2.78
C GLN A 108 -10.52 -11.44 -2.33
N LEU A 109 -10.17 -12.45 -3.14
CA LEU A 109 -9.04 -13.34 -2.85
C LEU A 109 -7.73 -12.55 -2.79
N MET A 110 -7.54 -11.62 -3.72
CA MET A 110 -6.34 -10.80 -3.76
C MET A 110 -6.24 -9.86 -2.56
N ILE A 111 -7.32 -9.15 -2.22
CA ILE A 111 -7.32 -8.25 -1.06
C ILE A 111 -7.09 -9.02 0.25
N SER A 112 -7.59 -10.25 0.36
CA SER A 112 -7.37 -11.10 1.54
C SER A 112 -5.88 -11.44 1.68
N SER A 113 -5.25 -11.93 0.61
CA SER A 113 -3.81 -12.23 0.61
C SER A 113 -2.96 -10.97 0.86
N LEU A 114 -3.34 -9.83 0.29
CA LEU A 114 -2.61 -8.58 0.53
C LEU A 114 -2.73 -8.12 2.00
N ARG A 115 -3.89 -8.34 2.63
CA ARG A 115 -4.06 -8.05 4.05
C ARG A 115 -3.17 -8.95 4.92
N GLU A 116 -3.03 -10.23 4.58
CA GLU A 116 -2.12 -11.15 5.27
C GLU A 116 -0.67 -10.62 5.21
N VAL A 117 -0.20 -10.24 4.02
CA VAL A 117 1.17 -9.69 3.86
C VAL A 117 1.36 -8.39 4.66
N LEU A 118 0.36 -7.52 4.72
CA LEU A 118 0.44 -6.29 5.53
C LEU A 118 0.51 -6.57 7.03
N VAL A 119 -0.23 -7.58 7.51
CA VAL A 119 -0.16 -8.01 8.91
C VAL A 119 1.22 -8.61 9.21
N GLU A 120 1.74 -9.47 8.33
CA GLU A 120 3.08 -10.04 8.49
C GLU A 120 4.17 -8.95 8.51
N LEU A 121 4.05 -7.92 7.66
CA LEU A 121 4.95 -6.78 7.65
C LEU A 121 4.91 -6.01 8.97
N TYR A 122 3.71 -5.79 9.51
CA TYR A 122 3.50 -5.12 10.79
C TYR A 122 4.08 -5.94 11.96
N ASP A 123 3.85 -7.25 11.97
CA ASP A 123 4.42 -8.13 12.98
C ASP A 123 5.96 -8.15 12.94
N CYS A 124 6.54 -8.13 11.73
CA CYS A 124 7.99 -7.97 11.55
C CYS A 124 8.49 -6.64 12.11
N TYR A 125 7.77 -5.54 11.87
CA TYR A 125 8.09 -4.23 12.42
C TYR A 125 8.08 -4.23 13.96
N ILE A 126 7.03 -4.80 14.58
CA ILE A 126 6.97 -4.93 16.04
C ILE A 126 8.13 -5.77 16.58
N LYS A 127 8.49 -6.88 15.93
CA LYS A 127 9.62 -7.72 16.39
C LYS A 127 10.96 -6.97 16.35
N LEU A 128 11.17 -6.13 15.34
CA LEU A 128 12.42 -5.39 15.16
C LEU A 128 12.53 -4.17 16.08
N TYR A 129 11.43 -3.46 16.31
CA TYR A 129 11.44 -2.16 17.00
C TYR A 129 10.69 -2.15 18.35
N GLY A 130 9.84 -3.15 18.61
CA GLY A 130 9.03 -3.26 19.84
C GLY A 130 9.81 -3.75 21.06
N CYS A 131 10.99 -4.36 20.90
CA CYS A 131 11.87 -4.71 22.02
C CYS A 131 12.65 -3.52 22.60
N VAL A 132 12.54 -2.31 22.03
CA VAL A 132 13.28 -1.13 22.50
C VAL A 132 12.63 -0.45 23.72
N GLY A 133 11.41 -0.83 24.10
CA GLY A 133 10.59 -0.10 25.08
C GLY A 133 10.52 -0.63 26.52
N VAL A 134 11.12 -1.78 26.86
CA VAL A 134 11.10 -2.27 28.26
C VAL A 134 12.52 -2.50 28.74
N MET A 135 13.16 -1.43 29.20
CA MET A 135 14.19 -1.58 30.21
C MET A 135 13.53 -2.09 31.48
N SER A 136 13.88 -3.31 31.89
CA SER A 136 13.53 -3.87 33.19
C SER A 136 14.00 -2.93 34.31
N ASN A 137 13.06 -2.24 34.96
CA ASN A 137 13.27 -1.77 36.31
C ASN A 137 12.80 -2.89 37.24
N ASP A 138 13.71 -3.82 37.56
CA ASP A 138 13.58 -4.68 38.73
C ASP A 138 13.73 -3.82 39.99
N GLY A 139 12.65 -3.12 40.34
CA GLY A 139 12.45 -2.53 41.66
C GLY A 139 11.81 -3.57 42.56
N VAL A 140 12.64 -4.42 43.18
CA VAL A 140 12.24 -5.20 44.36
C VAL A 140 11.75 -4.23 45.43
N SER A 141 10.47 -4.37 45.79
CA SER A 141 9.85 -3.75 46.95
C SER A 141 9.02 -4.83 47.64
N THR A 142 9.66 -5.55 48.56
CA THR A 142 9.02 -6.42 49.55
C THR A 142 8.03 -5.59 50.37
N PHE A 143 6.74 -5.84 50.16
CA PHE A 143 5.66 -5.43 51.06
C PHE A 143 5.56 -6.46 52.19
N GLU A 144 5.80 -6.00 53.42
CA GLU A 144 5.61 -6.76 54.65
C GLU A 144 4.12 -7.06 54.88
N SER A 145 3.82 -8.35 55.06
CA SER A 145 2.52 -8.83 55.51
C SER A 145 2.30 -8.48 56.98
N GLY A 146 1.42 -7.52 57.26
CA GLY A 146 0.78 -7.39 58.57
C GLY A 146 -0.32 -8.42 58.73
N VAL A 147 -0.14 -9.38 59.65
CA VAL A 147 -1.22 -10.24 60.17
C VAL A 147 -1.15 -10.22 61.70
N ASN A 148 -2.25 -9.73 62.29
CA ASN A 148 -2.70 -9.77 63.69
C ASN A 148 -1.80 -9.19 64.80
#